data_AF-A0A1C9C8H9-F1
#
_entry.id   AF-A0A1C9C8H9-F1
#
_cell.length_a   1.000
_cell.length_b   1.000
_cell.length_c   1.000
_cell.angle_alpha   90.00
_cell.angle_beta   90.00
_cell.angle_gamma   90.00
#
_symmetry.space_group_name_H-M   'P 1'
#
loop_
_entity.id
_entity.type
_entity.pdbx_description
1 polymer ?
#
loop_
_entity_poly.entity_id
_entity_poly.type
_entity_poly.pdbx_seq_one_letter_code
_entity_poly.pdbx_strand_id
1 'polypeptide(L)' 'MKKLITIKEINYKVNLKILYYLYKRGKIVGYKQIYNQYAPIIEFSDYTRLWMLPQEINELK' A
#
# COMPACT_ATOMS: atom_id res chain seq x y z
N MET A 1 12.83 -8.87 7.82
CA MET A 1 12.33 -9.60 6.63
C MET A 1 11.67 -8.61 5.69
N LYS A 2 12.05 -8.59 4.40
CA LYS A 2 11.43 -7.70 3.40
C LYS A 2 10.17 -8.39 2.86
N LYS A 3 8.98 -7.91 3.27
CA LYS A 3 7.70 -8.40 2.73
C LYS A 3 7.34 -7.65 1.45
N LEU A 4 7.04 -8.39 0.39
CA LEU A 4 6.52 -7.86 -0.87
C LEU A 4 4.99 -7.84 -0.82
N ILE A 5 4.39 -6.80 -1.39
CA ILE A 5 2.94 -6.58 -1.33
C ILE A 5 2.45 -6.08 -2.69
N THR A 6 1.23 -6.47 -3.04
CA THR A 6 0.46 -5.89 -4.16
C THR A 6 -0.82 -5.26 -3.66
N ILE A 7 -1.28 -4.22 -4.34
CA ILE A 7 -2.59 -3.61 -4.08
C ILE A 7 -3.66 -4.45 -4.79
N LYS A 8 -4.67 -4.92 -4.05
CA LYS A 8 -5.71 -5.84 -4.56
C LYS A 8 -6.94 -5.09 -5.06
N GLU A 9 -7.50 -4.24 -4.21
CA GLU A 9 -8.78 -3.59 -4.41
C GLU A 9 -8.80 -2.30 -3.61
N ILE A 10 -9.33 -1.23 -4.19
CA ILE A 10 -9.33 0.10 -3.58
C ILE A 10 -10.76 0.64 -3.63
N ASN A 11 -11.28 1.09 -2.50
CA ASN A 11 -12.68 1.52 -2.39
C ASN A 11 -12.96 2.78 -3.23
N TYR A 12 -14.09 2.80 -3.94
CA TYR A 12 -14.61 3.71 -5.00
C TYR A 12 -14.33 5.23 -4.99
N LYS A 13 -13.65 5.84 -4.01
CA LYS A 13 -13.26 7.27 -3.98
C LYS A 13 -11.75 7.49 -4.12
N VAL A 14 -11.13 6.83 -5.08
CA VAL A 14 -9.67 6.78 -5.18
C VAL A 14 -9.12 7.87 -6.09
N ASN A 15 -8.10 8.55 -5.61
CA ASN A 15 -7.30 9.45 -6.41
C ASN A 15 -6.67 8.67 -7.57
N LEU A 16 -6.86 9.14 -8.82
CA LEU A 16 -6.32 8.52 -10.05
C LEU A 16 -4.83 8.17 -9.95
N LYS A 17 -4.06 8.91 -9.14
CA LYS A 17 -2.64 8.62 -8.90
C LYS A 17 -2.40 7.28 -8.20
N ILE A 18 -3.31 6.81 -7.36
CA ILE A 18 -3.18 5.53 -6.64
C ILE A 18 -3.46 4.36 -7.60
N LEU A 19 -4.37 4.53 -8.57
CA LEU A 19 -4.64 3.55 -9.62
C LEU A 19 -3.37 3.18 -10.42
N TYR A 20 -2.45 4.13 -10.62
CA TYR A 20 -1.15 3.87 -11.25
C TYR A 20 -0.30 2.83 -10.51
N TYR A 21 -0.49 2.68 -9.21
CA TYR A 21 0.23 1.73 -8.37
C TYR A 21 -0.55 0.42 -8.15
N LEU A 22 -1.78 0.32 -8.65
CA LEU A 22 -2.56 -0.91 -8.58
C LEU A 22 -1.77 -2.06 -9.23
N TYR A 23 -1.76 -3.23 -8.57
CA TYR A 23 -0.97 -4.41 -8.97
C TYR A 23 0.55 -4.23 -9.04
N LYS A 24 1.09 -3.04 -8.76
CA LYS A 24 2.53 -2.84 -8.64
C LYS A 24 3.03 -3.41 -7.33
N ARG A 25 4.27 -3.90 -7.37
CA ARG A 25 4.97 -4.40 -6.19
C ARG A 25 5.57 -3.24 -5.43
N GLY A 26 5.32 -3.21 -4.13
CA GLY A 26 5.98 -2.30 -3.21
C GLY A 26 6.58 -3.06 -2.02
N LYS A 27 7.31 -2.33 -1.18
CA LYS A 27 7.88 -2.82 0.07
C LYS A 27 7.29 -2.08 1.25
N ILE A 28 6.94 -2.78 2.32
CA ILE A 28 6.59 -2.12 3.58
C ILE A 28 7.86 -1.50 4.15
N VAL A 29 7.86 -0.18 4.32
CA VAL A 29 8.98 0.59 4.91
C VAL A 29 8.63 1.21 6.26
N GLY A 30 7.38 1.11 6.68
CA GLY A 30 6.92 1.60 7.96
C GLY A 30 5.40 1.47 8.12
N TYR A 31 4.88 2.09 9.17
CA TYR A 31 3.46 2.11 9.48
C TYR A 31 3.04 3.51 9.90
N LYS A 32 1.83 3.92 9.51
CA LYS A 32 1.20 5.17 9.91
C LYS A 32 0.00 4.84 10.80
N GLN A 33 -0.07 5.45 11.98
CA GLN A 33 -1.27 5.37 12.81
C GLN A 33 -2.37 6.25 12.20
N ILE A 34 -3.53 5.66 11.96
CA ILE A 34 -4.74 6.34 11.47
C ILE A 34 -5.89 5.94 12.39
N TYR A 35 -6.34 6.88 13.21
CA TYR A 35 -7.29 6.64 14.29
C TYR A 35 -6.84 5.45 15.18
N ASN A 36 -7.59 4.34 15.15
CA ASN A 36 -7.37 3.15 15.97
C ASN A 36 -6.66 2.00 15.23
N GLN A 37 -6.08 2.26 14.05
CA GLN A 37 -5.41 1.22 13.25
C GLN A 37 -4.08 1.70 12.65
N TYR A 38 -3.20 0.75 12.37
CA TYR A 38 -1.92 1.00 11.69
C TYR A 38 -2.05 0.65 10.21
N ALA A 39 -1.85 1.65 9.36
CA ALA A 39 -1.80 1.49 7.91
C ALA A 39 -0.33 1.30 7.47
N PRO A 40 0.03 0.21 6.77
CA PRO A 40 1.36 0.04 6.22
C PRO A 40 1.70 1.13 5.21
N ILE A 41 2.95 1.60 5.26
CA ILE A 41 3.54 2.51 4.29
C ILE A 41 4.32 1.68 3.28
N ILE A 42 3.89 1.76 2.03
CA ILE A 42 4.41 1.02 0.89
C ILE A 42 5.30 1.95 0.08
N GLU A 43 6.57 1.60 -0.08
CA GLU A 43 7.51 2.26 -0.99
C GLU A 43 7.58 1.50 -2.31
N PHE A 44 7.39 2.22 -3.42
CA PHE A 44 7.48 1.71 -4.78
C PHE A 44 8.85 2.00 -5.40
N SER A 45 9.11 1.46 -6.60
CA SER A 45 10.39 1.59 -7.30
C SER A 45 10.77 3.03 -7.67
N ASP A 46 9.79 3.91 -7.77
CA ASP A 46 9.95 5.35 -8.04
C ASP A 46 10.15 6.17 -6.76
N TYR A 47 10.39 5.51 -5.62
CA TYR A 47 10.48 6.10 -4.27
C TYR A 47 9.19 6.78 -3.79
N THR A 48 8.08 6.62 -4.52
CA THR A 48 6.79 7.07 -4.06
C THR A 48 6.34 6.21 -2.89
N ARG A 49 5.80 6.87 -1.85
CA ARG A 49 5.30 6.23 -0.64
C ARG A 49 3.79 6.43 -0.53
N LEU A 50 3.06 5.34 -0.44
CA LEU A 50 1.61 5.35 -0.20
C LEU A 50 1.32 4.58 1.09
N TRP A 51 0.48 5.16 1.94
CA TRP A 51 -0.13 4.39 3.01
C TRP A 51 -1.43 3.79 2.49
N MET A 52 -1.68 2.52 2.78
CA MET A 52 -2.91 1.83 2.40
C MET A 52 -3.45 1.04 3.58
N LEU A 53 -4.76 0.80 3.61
CA LEU A 53 -5.33 -0.02 4.66
C LEU A 53 -4.88 -1.48 4.51
N PRO A 54 -4.68 -2.22 5.62
CA PRO A 54 -4.28 -3.62 5.55
C PRO A 54 -5.23 -4.49 4.71
N GLN A 55 -6.51 -4.13 4.61
CA GLN A 55 -7.48 -4.87 3.80
C GLN A 55 -7.36 -4.59 2.30
N GLU A 56 -6.69 -3.51 1.89
CA GLU A 56 -6.53 -3.10 0.47
C GLU A 56 -5.28 -3.73 -0.18
N ILE A 57 -4.47 -4.44 0.60
CA ILE A 57 -3.17 -4.98 0.21
C ILE A 57 -3.14 -6.51 0.37
N ASN A 58 -2.44 -7.17 -0.55
CA ASN A 58 -2.14 -8.58 -0.47
C ASN A 58 -0.65 -8.78 -0.21
N GLU A 59 -0.30 -9.41 0.91
CA GLU A 59 1.06 -9.91 1.10
C GLU A 59 1.36 -11.00 0.07
N LEU A 60 2.39 -10.77 -0.75
CA LEU A 60 2.96 -11.80 -1.61
C LEU A 60 3.84 -12.69 -0.73
N LYS A 61 3.41 -13.94 -0.56
CA LYS A 61 4.20 -15.00 0.09
C LYS A 61 5.32 -15.47 -0.82
#